data_AF-A0A9Q0IC19-F1
#
_entry.id   AF-A0A9Q0IC19-F1
#
_cell.length_a   1.000
_cell.length_b   1.000
_cell.length_c   1.000
_cell.angle_alpha   90.00
_cell.angle_beta   90.00
_cell.angle_gamma   90.00
#
_symmetry.space_group_name_H-M   'P 1'
#
loop_
_entity.id
_entity.type
_entity.pdbx_description
1 polymer ?
#
loop_
_entity_poly.entity_id
_entity_poly.type
_entity_poly.pdbx_seq_one_letter_code
_entity_poly.pdbx_strand_id
1 'polypeptide(L)' 'MQYCPFCQALPTAKPCKNYCLNVMKGCLANQADLDPEWNQYIGPHQSLLHEAFMSVRRLTVLTQHADWVRGCRTKWF' A
#
# COMPACT_ATOMS: atom_id res chain seq x y z
N MET A 1 23.55 12.42 -8.97
CA MET A 1 25.00 12.16 -9.14
C MET A 1 25.24 10.69 -9.51
N GLN A 2 25.08 10.35 -10.78
CA GLN A 2 25.35 8.99 -11.28
C GLN A 2 26.65 8.91 -12.09
N TYR A 3 27.10 10.04 -12.64
CA TYR A 3 28.24 10.07 -13.58
C TYR A 3 29.59 10.46 -12.95
N CYS A 4 29.61 10.99 -11.72
CA CYS A 4 30.87 11.33 -11.03
C CYS A 4 31.89 10.19 -10.94
N PRO A 5 31.52 8.90 -10.70
CA PRO A 5 32.47 7.80 -10.66
C PRO A 5 33.19 7.57 -12.00
N PHE A 6 32.55 7.89 -13.14
CA PHE A 6 33.17 7.76 -14.46
C PHE A 6 34.32 8.75 -14.64
N CYS A 7 34.16 9.99 -14.15
CA CYS A 7 35.22 11.00 -14.16
C CYS A 7 36.39 10.65 -13.22
N GLN A 8 36.17 9.75 -12.26
CA GLN A 8 37.17 9.29 -11.30
C GLN A 8 37.79 7.94 -11.67
N ALA A 9 37.55 7.45 -12.90
CA ALA A 9 37.99 6.13 -13.37
C ALA A 9 37.49 4.96 -12.50
N LEU A 10 36.31 5.11 -11.87
CA LEU A 10 35.63 4.10 -11.07
C LEU A 10 34.26 3.72 -11.69
N PRO A 11 34.22 3.16 -12.92
CA PRO A 11 32.97 2.95 -13.67
C PRO A 11 32.06 1.87 -13.05
N THR A 12 32.59 0.98 -12.23
CA THR A 12 31.83 -0.10 -11.56
C THR A 12 31.31 0.31 -10.19
N ALA A 13 31.75 1.45 -9.65
CA ALA A 13 31.38 1.92 -8.33
C ALA A 13 29.95 2.48 -8.33
N LYS A 14 29.04 1.80 -7.61
CA LYS A 14 27.68 2.30 -7.39
C LYS A 14 27.66 3.32 -6.25
N PRO A 15 26.84 4.38 -6.34
CA PRO A 15 26.67 5.32 -5.24
C PRO A 15 26.12 4.59 -4.00
N CYS A 16 26.60 4.96 -2.82
CA CYS A 16 26.14 4.40 -1.56
C CYS A 16 24.62 4.64 -1.38
N LYS A 17 23.90 3.67 -0.78
CA LYS A 17 22.45 3.76 -0.56
C LYS A 17 22.05 5.09 0.12
N ASN A 18 22.72 5.45 1.20
CA ASN A 18 22.41 6.67 1.96
C ASN A 18 22.70 7.94 1.14
N TYR A 19 23.78 7.95 0.36
CA TYR A 19 24.10 9.08 -0.51
C TYR A 19 23.03 9.26 -1.59
N CYS A 20 22.62 8.17 -2.25
CA CYS A 20 21.54 8.19 -3.23
C CYS A 20 20.23 8.73 -2.63
N LEU A 21 19.83 8.21 -1.47
CA LEU A 21 18.60 8.65 -0.79
C LEU A 21 18.64 10.13 -0.41
N ASN A 22 19.77 10.63 0.07
CA ASN A 22 19.90 12.04 0.43
C ASN A 22 19.81 12.97 -0.79
N VAL A 23 20.45 12.59 -1.90
CA VAL A 23 20.32 13.33 -3.16
C VAL A 23 18.87 13.33 -3.65
N MET A 24 18.22 12.16 -3.65
CA MET A 24 16.82 12.04 -4.11
C MET A 24 15.85 12.82 -3.21
N LYS A 25 16.05 12.85 -1.90
CA LYS A 25 15.26 13.68 -0.98
C LYS A 25 15.38 15.17 -1.30
N GLY A 26 16.58 15.65 -1.65
CA GLY A 26 16.77 17.03 -2.10
C GLY A 26 16.12 17.30 -3.46
N CYS A 27 16.24 16.38 -4.40
CA CYS A 27 15.60 16.51 -5.73
C CYS A 27 14.08 16.50 -5.66
N LEU A 28 13.51 15.71 -4.74
CA LEU A 28 12.08 15.51 -4.58
C LEU A 28 11.49 16.29 -3.40
N ALA A 29 12.18 17.30 -2.89
CA ALA A 29 11.76 18.05 -1.71
C ALA A 29 10.34 18.65 -1.89
N ASN A 30 10.11 19.28 -3.05
CA ASN A 30 8.81 19.87 -3.37
C ASN A 30 7.68 18.84 -3.47
N GLN A 31 7.97 17.59 -3.85
CA GLN A 31 6.98 16.52 -3.89
C GLN A 31 6.74 15.93 -2.49
N ALA A 32 7.78 15.88 -1.66
CA ALA A 32 7.68 15.41 -0.28
C ALA A 32 6.81 16.34 0.58
N ASP A 33 6.75 17.63 0.25
CA ASP A 33 5.86 18.59 0.94
C ASP A 33 4.37 18.26 0.78
N LEU A 34 3.99 17.52 -0.28
CA LEU A 34 2.60 17.08 -0.49
C LEU A 34 2.28 15.74 0.20
N ASP A 35 3.27 15.02 0.74
CA ASP A 35 3.07 13.75 1.44
C ASP A 35 2.04 13.81 2.59
N PRO A 36 2.06 14.82 3.49
CA PRO A 36 1.05 14.90 4.56
C PRO A 36 -0.36 15.15 4.03
N GLU A 37 -0.53 15.96 3.00
CA GLU A 37 -1.84 16.22 2.38
C GLU A 37 -2.37 15.00 1.63
N TRP A 38 -1.47 14.30 0.93
CA TRP A 38 -1.77 13.04 0.27
C TRP A 38 -2.25 11.97 1.25
N ASN A 39 -1.58 11.85 2.40
CA ASN A 39 -1.95 10.90 3.44
C ASN A 39 -3.30 11.24 4.10
N GLN A 40 -3.60 12.53 4.26
CA GLN A 40 -4.91 12.99 4.74
C GLN A 40 -6.03 12.70 3.74
N TYR A 41 -5.75 12.81 2.44
CA TYR A 41 -6.70 12.47 1.39
C TYR A 41 -6.96 10.95 1.32
N ILE A 42 -5.90 10.13 1.24
CA ILE A 42 -6.01 8.68 1.05
C ILE A 42 -6.43 7.93 2.33
N GLY A 43 -6.05 8.41 3.52
CA GLY A 43 -6.32 7.75 4.79
C GLY A 43 -7.81 7.39 5.01
N PRO A 44 -8.75 8.35 4.90
CA PRO A 44 -10.18 8.11 5.02
C PRO A 44 -10.70 7.13 3.96
N HIS A 45 -10.20 7.21 2.73
CA HIS A 45 -10.58 6.24 1.68
C HIS A 45 -10.15 4.82 2.05
N GLN A 46 -8.96 4.66 2.62
CA GLN A 46 -8.45 3.35 3.03
C GLN A 46 -9.21 2.78 4.23
N SER A 47 -9.60 3.60 5.21
CA SER A 47 -10.40 3.16 6.35
C SER A 47 -11.81 2.74 5.92
N LEU A 48 -12.46 3.52 5.07
CA LEU A 48 -13.78 3.19 4.52
C LEU A 48 -13.76 1.89 3.70
N LEU A 49 -12.72 1.68 2.89
CA LEU A 49 -12.52 0.42 2.16
C LEU A 49 -12.30 -0.75 3.12
N HIS A 50 -11.56 -0.56 4.20
CA HIS A 50 -11.36 -1.59 5.22
C HIS A 50 -12.66 -1.94 5.94
N GLU A 51 -13.43 -0.94 6.37
CA GLU A 51 -14.75 -1.12 7.01
C GLU A 51 -15.75 -1.80 6.08
N ALA A 52 -15.82 -1.36 4.82
CA ALA A 52 -16.66 -1.97 3.80
C ALA A 52 -16.25 -3.43 3.54
N PHE A 53 -14.95 -3.71 3.43
CA PHE A 53 -14.44 -5.07 3.27
C PHE A 53 -14.76 -5.96 4.48
N MET A 54 -14.60 -5.45 5.71
CA MET A 54 -14.95 -6.18 6.93
C MET A 54 -16.46 -6.40 7.05
N SER A 55 -17.29 -5.46 6.60
CA SER A 55 -18.75 -5.60 6.53
C SER A 55 -19.16 -6.67 5.51
N VAL A 56 -18.59 -6.65 4.30
CA VAL A 56 -18.80 -7.69 3.29
C VAL A 56 -18.34 -9.06 3.81
N ARG A 57 -17.17 -9.14 4.46
CA ARG A 57 -16.68 -10.39 5.05
C ARG A 57 -17.58 -10.91 6.17
N ARG A 58 -18.14 -10.03 7.00
CA ARG A 58 -19.13 -10.39 8.03
C ARG A 58 -20.42 -10.90 7.40
N LEU A 59 -20.90 -10.24 6.35
CA LEU A 59 -22.09 -10.66 5.61
C LEU A 59 -21.88 -12.00 4.90
N THR A 60 -20.73 -12.26 4.28
CA THR A 60 -20.48 -13.55 3.61
C THR A 60 -20.41 -14.71 4.59
N VAL A 61 -19.87 -14.49 5.80
CA VAL A 61 -19.92 -15.49 6.88
C VAL A 61 -21.36 -15.73 7.34
N LEU A 62 -22.16 -14.67 7.48
CA LEU A 62 -23.59 -14.79 7.84
C LEU A 62 -24.42 -15.46 6.73
N THR A 63 -24.15 -15.19 5.45
CA THR A 63 -24.85 -15.85 4.33
C THR A 63 -24.42 -17.30 4.19
N GLN A 64 -23.13 -17.62 4.35
CA GLN A 64 -22.68 -19.02 4.39
C GLN A 64 -23.35 -19.78 5.54
N HIS A 65 -23.48 -19.16 6.72
CA HIS A 65 -24.20 -19.76 7.84
C HIS A 65 -25.70 -19.89 7.57
N ALA A 66 -26.34 -18.89 6.92
CA ALA A 66 -27.74 -18.95 6.53
C ALA A 66 -28.02 -19.98 5.42
N ASP A 67 -27.10 -20.15 4.47
CA ASP A 67 -27.15 -21.17 3.42
C ASP A 67 -26.94 -22.57 4.01
N TRP A 68 -26.06 -22.71 5.01
CA TRP A 68 -25.88 -23.96 5.76
C TRP A 68 -27.15 -24.32 6.55
N VAL A 69 -27.76 -23.35 7.26
CA VAL A 69 -29.02 -23.56 7.99
C VAL A 69 -30.20 -23.84 7.06
N ARG A 70 -30.28 -23.18 5.90
CA ARG A 70 -31.28 -23.47 4.85
C ARG A 70 -31.07 -24.85 4.24
N GLY A 71 -29.83 -25.26 3.99
CA GLY A 71 -29.45 -26.58 3.49
C GLY A 71 -29.69 -27.71 4.50
N CYS A 72 -29.57 -27.46 5.81
CA CYS A 72 -29.99 -28.41 6.84
C CYS A 72 -31.52 -28.57 6.89
N ARG A 73 -32.30 -27.54 6.59
CA ARG A 73 -33.77 -27.61 6.61
C ARG A 73 -34.35 -28.39 5.43
N THR A 74 -33.68 -28.42 4.28
CA THR A 74 -34.11 -29.16 3.08
C THR A 74 -33.59 -30.60 3.01
N LYS A 75 -32.74 -31.03 3.95
CA LYS A 75 -32.17 -32.40 3.99
C LYS A 75 -32.82 -33.31 5.06
N TRP A 76 -33.88 -32.82 5.72
CA TRP A 76 -34.69 -33.55 6.70
C TRP A 76 -36.13 -33.79 6.18
N PHE A 77 -36.28 -33.99 4.88
CA PHE A 77 -37.42 -34.63 4.23
C PHE A 77 -36.91 -35.55 3.12
#